data_AF-A0A544QW06-F1
#
_entry.id   AF-A0A544QW06-F1
#
_cell.length_a   1.000
_cell.length_b   1.000
_cell.length_c   1.000
_cell.angle_alpha   90.00
_cell.angle_beta   90.00
_cell.angle_gamma   90.00
#
_symmetry.space_group_name_H-M   'P 1'
#
loop_
_entity.id
_entity.type
_entity.pdbx_description
1 polymer ?
#
loop_
_entity_poly.entity_id
_entity_poly.type
_entity_poly.pdbx_seq_one_letter_code
_entity_poly.pdbx_strand_id
1 'polypeptide(L)'
;MKKSNSKKYLKLVLYIMIFFTVTMIVAVVLNFVGLIKEPNLDTTWIVFLVVMFIVSVLLIRIINDSYDTIFKRRNVDRFNMIGYTFIVMTIIDYITALVTPGSNGTIITIIPGVFITADMCMSLIPGLLSFVIAESFRDAIDIKEENDLTI
;
A
#
# COMPACT_ATOMS: atom_id res chain seq x y z
N MET A 1 -5.71 31.17 -7.88
CA MET A 1 -5.56 29.93 -7.08
C MET A 1 -4.10 29.74 -6.68
N LYS A 2 -3.80 29.72 -5.37
CA LYS A 2 -2.45 29.51 -4.84
C LYS A 2 -2.00 28.10 -5.22
N LYS A 3 -0.94 27.97 -6.03
CA LYS A 3 -0.40 26.67 -6.46
C LYS A 3 0.08 25.94 -5.20
N SER A 4 -0.72 25.02 -4.68
CA SER A 4 -0.41 24.36 -3.41
C SER A 4 0.88 23.56 -3.54
N ASN A 5 1.88 23.91 -2.72
CA ASN A 5 3.14 23.17 -2.65
C ASN A 5 2.95 21.74 -2.07
N SER A 6 1.76 21.39 -1.57
CA SER A 6 1.46 20.08 -0.98
C SER A 6 1.86 18.91 -1.88
N LYS A 7 1.62 19.00 -3.19
CA LYS A 7 1.99 17.95 -4.15
C LYS A 7 3.50 17.76 -4.26
N LYS A 8 4.28 18.84 -4.14
CA LYS A 8 5.76 18.75 -4.15
C LYS A 8 6.26 18.06 -2.88
N TYR A 9 5.72 18.43 -1.72
CA TYR A 9 6.06 17.78 -0.45
C TYR A 9 5.68 16.30 -0.45
N LEU A 10 4.49 15.95 -0.93
CA LEU A 10 4.03 14.56 -0.98
C LEU A 10 4.94 13.70 -1.86
N LYS A 11 5.35 14.21 -3.04
CA LYS A 11 6.33 13.51 -3.88
C LYS A 11 7.69 13.37 -3.20
N LEU A 12 8.18 14.43 -2.55
CA LEU A 12 9.45 14.39 -1.84
C LEU A 12 9.44 13.31 -0.77
N VAL A 13 8.38 13.23 0.03
CA VAL A 13 8.21 12.19 1.05
C VAL A 13 8.20 10.80 0.41
N LEU A 14 7.45 10.60 -0.68
CA LEU A 14 7.41 9.30 -1.37
C LEU A 14 8.75 8.90 -1.99
N TYR A 15 9.52 9.86 -2.52
CA TYR A 15 10.88 9.56 -3.02
C TYR A 15 11.83 9.17 -1.91
N ILE A 16 11.75 9.85 -0.75
CA ILE A 16 12.52 9.48 0.44
C ILE A 16 12.13 8.07 0.90
N MET A 17 10.84 7.75 0.94
CA MET A 17 10.37 6.40 1.28
C MET A 17 10.93 5.35 0.31
N ILE A 18 10.81 5.57 -1.01
CA ILE A 18 11.36 4.65 -2.02
C ILE A 18 12.86 4.48 -1.84
N PHE A 19 13.61 5.55 -1.60
CA PHE A 19 15.05 5.47 -1.36
C PHE A 19 15.36 4.52 -0.19
N PHE A 20 14.72 4.72 0.96
CA PHE A 20 14.90 3.85 2.12
C PHE A 20 14.47 2.40 1.83
N THR A 21 13.32 2.19 1.18
CA THR A 21 12.83 0.86 0.83
C THR A 21 13.82 0.13 -0.09
N VAL A 22 14.34 0.80 -1.12
CA VAL A 22 15.34 0.21 -2.04
C VAL A 22 16.62 -0.13 -1.30
N THR A 23 17.12 0.77 -0.43
CA THR A 23 18.33 0.47 0.36
C THR A 23 18.14 -0.73 1.29
N MET A 24 16.95 -0.88 1.88
CA MET A 24 16.62 -2.03 2.73
C MET A 24 16.53 -3.33 1.93
N ILE A 25 15.90 -3.31 0.75
CA ILE A 25 15.85 -4.48 -0.14
C ILE A 25 17.27 -4.92 -0.51
N VAL A 26 18.15 -3.98 -0.88
CA VAL A 26 19.56 -4.28 -1.18
C VAL A 26 20.25 -4.89 0.03
N ALA A 27 20.06 -4.34 1.22
CA ALA A 27 20.65 -4.89 2.45
C ALA A 27 20.19 -6.33 2.73
N VAL A 28 18.89 -6.62 2.60
CA VAL A 28 18.36 -7.99 2.76
C VAL A 28 18.98 -8.95 1.75
N VAL A 29 19.12 -8.54 0.48
CA VAL A 29 19.73 -9.36 -0.57
C VAL A 29 21.23 -9.61 -0.29
N LEU A 30 21.98 -8.59 0.12
CA LEU A 30 23.39 -8.73 0.48
C LEU A 30 23.57 -9.65 1.69
N ASN A 31 22.65 -9.60 2.65
CA ASN A 31 22.64 -10.49 3.82
C ASN A 31 22.40 -11.95 3.41
N PHE A 32 21.39 -12.18 2.58
CA PHE A 32 21.04 -13.50 2.05
C PHE A 32 22.19 -14.15 1.26
N VAL A 33 22.94 -13.36 0.49
CA VAL A 33 24.13 -13.83 -0.27
C VAL A 33 25.37 -13.96 0.63
N GLY A 34 25.31 -13.53 1.90
CA GLY A 34 26.39 -13.65 2.87
C GLY A 34 27.49 -12.59 2.75
N LEU A 35 27.25 -11.51 2.00
CA LEU A 35 28.18 -10.38 1.85
C LEU A 35 28.17 -9.45 3.08
N ILE A 36 27.05 -9.41 3.80
CA ILE A 36 26.92 -8.78 5.11
C ILE A 36 26.29 -9.77 6.09
N LYS A 37 26.54 -9.62 7.40
CA LYS A 37 26.01 -10.52 8.44
C LYS A 37 25.27 -9.72 9.49
N GLU A 38 24.00 -9.47 9.22
CA GLU A 38 23.07 -8.75 10.11
C GLU A 38 21.93 -9.70 10.54
N PRO A 39 21.88 -10.12 11.82
CA PRO A 39 20.95 -11.16 12.26
C PRO A 39 19.47 -10.72 12.22
N ASN A 40 19.21 -9.41 12.16
CA ASN A 40 17.84 -8.87 12.15
C ASN A 40 17.27 -8.67 10.74
N LEU A 41 18.06 -8.90 9.68
CA LEU A 41 17.66 -8.73 8.29
C LEU A 41 17.38 -10.09 7.64
N ASP A 42 16.22 -10.65 7.94
CA ASP A 42 15.73 -11.89 7.32
C ASP A 42 14.82 -11.62 6.11
N THR A 43 14.74 -12.59 5.21
CA THR A 43 13.88 -12.70 4.03
C THR A 43 12.39 -12.52 4.33
N THR A 44 11.96 -12.67 5.59
CA THR A 44 10.59 -12.40 6.03
C THR A 44 10.16 -10.95 5.77
N TRP A 45 11.08 -9.99 5.81
CA TRP A 45 10.81 -8.58 5.56
C TRP A 45 10.64 -8.24 4.07
N ILE A 46 11.04 -9.13 3.15
CA ILE A 46 11.04 -8.84 1.71
C ILE A 46 9.63 -8.55 1.19
N VAL A 47 8.62 -9.28 1.68
CA VAL A 47 7.23 -9.10 1.26
C VAL A 47 6.74 -7.71 1.64
N PHE A 48 6.96 -7.31 2.89
CA PHE A 48 6.60 -5.98 3.38
C PHE A 48 7.29 -4.87 2.57
N LEU A 49 8.60 -5.00 2.32
CA LEU A 49 9.37 -4.03 1.54
C LEU A 49 8.86 -3.91 0.10
N VAL A 50 8.52 -5.03 -0.54
CA VAL A 50 7.94 -5.04 -1.89
C VAL A 50 6.58 -4.35 -1.93
N VAL A 51 5.71 -4.62 -0.95
CA VAL A 51 4.41 -3.95 -0.83
C VAL A 51 4.59 -2.43 -0.68
N MET A 52 5.48 -2.00 0.22
CA MET A 52 5.78 -0.58 0.43
C MET A 52 6.30 0.09 -0.85
N PHE A 53 7.14 -0.60 -1.62
CA PHE A 53 7.64 -0.11 -2.90
C PHE A 53 6.52 0.06 -3.93
N ILE A 54 5.70 -0.98 -4.13
CA ILE A 54 4.58 -0.98 -5.09
C ILE A 54 3.61 0.16 -4.77
N VAL A 55 3.18 0.28 -3.50
CA VAL A 55 2.25 1.32 -3.06
C VAL A 55 2.85 2.71 -3.28
N SER A 56 4.12 2.92 -2.94
CA SER A 56 4.79 4.22 -3.15
C SER A 56 4.84 4.62 -4.62
N VAL A 57 5.14 3.68 -5.53
CA VAL A 57 5.14 3.93 -6.97
C VAL A 57 3.74 4.28 -7.49
N LEU A 58 2.70 3.56 -7.04
CA LEU A 58 1.32 3.83 -7.43
C LEU A 58 0.86 5.21 -6.95
N LEU A 59 1.18 5.59 -5.71
CA LEU A 59 0.88 6.92 -5.17
C LEU A 59 1.56 8.04 -5.96
N ILE A 60 2.84 7.88 -6.33
CA ILE A 60 3.53 8.87 -7.19
C ILE A 60 2.81 9.04 -8.53
N ARG A 61 2.38 7.93 -9.15
CA ARG A 61 1.64 7.96 -10.42
C ARG A 61 0.31 8.69 -10.28
N ILE A 62 -0.44 8.45 -9.19
CA ILE A 62 -1.69 9.16 -8.90
C ILE A 62 -1.44 10.67 -8.74
N ILE A 63 -0.39 11.07 -8.01
CA ILE A 63 -0.05 12.49 -7.83
C ILE A 63 0.31 13.14 -9.17
N ASN A 64 1.06 12.43 -10.04
CA ASN A 64 1.39 12.89 -11.38
C ASN A 64 0.16 13.10 -12.26
N ASP A 65 -0.84 12.22 -12.17
CA ASP A 65 -2.06 12.36 -12.97
C ASP A 65 -2.99 13.46 -12.44
N SER A 66 -2.90 13.77 -11.14
CA SER A 66 -3.73 14.77 -10.46
C SER A 66 -3.44 16.22 -10.85
N TYR A 67 -2.41 16.51 -11.69
CA TYR A 67 -2.09 17.89 -12.07
C TYR A 67 -3.21 18.55 -12.88
N ASP A 68 -3.93 17.77 -13.69
CA ASP A 68 -5.11 18.25 -14.42
C ASP A 68 -6.39 17.91 -13.65
N THR A 69 -6.60 16.62 -13.36
CA THR A 69 -7.72 16.10 -12.58
C THR A 69 -7.33 14.77 -11.96
N ILE A 70 -7.74 14.56 -10.72
CA ILE A 70 -7.53 13.28 -10.03
C ILE A 70 -8.57 12.22 -10.48
N PHE A 71 -9.72 12.67 -10.98
CA PHE A 71 -10.83 11.85 -11.47
C PHE A 71 -10.53 11.35 -12.89
N LYS A 72 -9.65 10.34 -12.96
CA LYS A 72 -9.32 9.61 -14.19
C LYS A 72 -9.52 8.13 -13.93
N ARG A 73 -10.07 7.38 -14.90
CA ARG A 73 -10.32 5.94 -14.75
C ARG A 73 -9.04 5.15 -14.40
N ARG A 74 -7.90 5.57 -14.93
CA ARG A 74 -6.58 5.01 -14.57
C ARG A 74 -6.23 5.19 -13.09
N ASN A 75 -6.69 6.26 -12.44
CA ASN A 75 -6.48 6.44 -10.99
C ASN A 75 -7.38 5.52 -10.18
N VAL A 76 -8.61 5.26 -10.63
CA VAL A 76 -9.49 4.22 -10.04
C VAL A 76 -8.77 2.88 -10.02
N ASP A 77 -8.19 2.47 -11.16
CA ASP A 77 -7.46 1.20 -11.27
C ASP A 77 -6.25 1.15 -10.31
N ARG A 78 -5.53 2.27 -10.15
CA ARG A 78 -4.39 2.35 -9.23
C ARG A 78 -4.82 2.28 -7.77
N PHE A 79 -5.92 2.92 -7.37
CA PHE A 79 -6.45 2.80 -6.02
C PHE A 79 -6.94 1.37 -5.73
N ASN A 80 -7.61 0.73 -6.70
CA ASN A 80 -7.95 -0.68 -6.60
C ASN A 80 -6.70 -1.56 -6.44
N MET A 81 -5.64 -1.31 -7.21
CA MET A 81 -4.38 -2.05 -7.10
C MET A 81 -3.72 -1.87 -5.73
N ILE A 82 -3.74 -0.66 -5.15
CA ILE A 82 -3.28 -0.42 -3.77
C ILE A 82 -4.13 -1.25 -2.79
N GLY A 83 -5.46 -1.21 -2.95
CA GLY A 83 -6.39 -2.00 -2.14
C GLY A 83 -6.06 -3.49 -2.16
N TYR A 84 -5.97 -4.09 -3.35
CA TYR A 84 -5.62 -5.51 -3.50
C TYR A 84 -4.24 -5.84 -2.94
N THR A 85 -3.25 -4.95 -3.09
CA THR A 85 -1.90 -5.15 -2.53
C THR A 85 -1.95 -5.29 -1.01
N PHE A 86 -2.74 -4.44 -0.33
CA PHE A 86 -2.93 -4.53 1.11
C PHE A 86 -3.73 -5.78 1.54
N ILE A 87 -4.75 -6.19 0.79
CA ILE A 87 -5.48 -7.43 1.08
C ILE A 87 -4.55 -8.65 1.02
N VAL A 88 -3.70 -8.72 -0.01
CA VAL A 88 -2.70 -9.80 -0.14
C VAL A 88 -1.73 -9.78 1.04
N MET A 89 -1.26 -8.59 1.45
CA MET A 89 -0.42 -8.45 2.64
C MET A 89 -1.11 -8.99 3.90
N THR A 90 -2.36 -8.60 4.15
CA THR A 90 -3.13 -9.08 5.31
C THR A 90 -3.28 -10.60 5.32
N ILE A 91 -3.49 -11.23 4.15
CA ILE A 91 -3.57 -12.68 4.03
C ILE A 91 -2.23 -13.35 4.38
N ILE A 92 -1.11 -12.80 3.88
CA ILE A 92 0.23 -13.31 4.17
C ILE A 92 0.55 -13.19 5.67
N ASP A 93 0.23 -12.05 6.27
CA ASP A 93 0.42 -11.82 7.71
C ASP A 93 -0.39 -12.80 8.55
N TYR A 94 -1.64 -13.06 8.16
CA TYR A 94 -2.50 -14.02 8.83
C TYR A 94 -1.95 -15.45 8.75
N ILE A 95 -1.52 -15.89 7.57
CA ILE A 95 -0.90 -17.21 7.37
C ILE A 95 0.38 -17.34 8.20
N THR A 96 1.22 -16.31 8.22
CA THR A 96 2.46 -16.29 9.00
C THR A 96 2.20 -16.40 10.50
N ALA A 97 1.15 -15.72 10.98
CA ALA A 97 0.73 -15.79 12.38
C ALA A 97 0.18 -17.18 12.78
N LEU A 98 -0.44 -17.92 11.85
CA LEU A 98 -0.90 -19.29 12.10
C LEU A 98 0.27 -20.28 12.25
N VAL A 99 1.33 -20.11 11.46
CA VAL A 99 2.51 -21.01 11.48
C VAL A 99 3.45 -20.69 12.64
N THR A 100 3.45 -19.44 13.11
CA THR A 100 4.37 -18.95 14.16
C THR A 100 3.61 -18.40 15.37
N PRO A 101 2.78 -19.23 16.05
CA PRO A 101 1.92 -18.78 17.14
C PRO A 101 2.76 -18.25 18.31
N GLY A 102 2.47 -17.04 18.76
CA GLY A 102 3.14 -16.37 19.90
C GLY A 102 4.00 -15.15 19.55
N SER A 103 4.19 -14.84 18.27
CA SER A 103 5.02 -13.71 17.82
C SER A 103 4.23 -12.42 17.56
N ASN A 104 2.92 -12.50 17.32
CA ASN A 104 2.14 -11.39 16.78
C ASN A 104 1.05 -10.99 17.79
N GLY A 105 1.02 -9.71 18.16
CA GLY A 105 0.08 -9.12 19.13
C GLY A 105 -1.37 -9.31 18.74
N THR A 106 -1.91 -10.50 19.02
CA THR A 106 -3.32 -10.85 18.84
C THR A 106 -4.17 -9.91 19.68
N ILE A 107 -5.05 -9.18 19.02
CA ILE A 107 -5.97 -8.24 19.67
C ILE A 107 -7.25 -8.98 20.04
N ILE A 108 -7.76 -9.82 19.13
CA ILE A 108 -9.04 -10.52 19.30
C ILE A 108 -8.86 -11.98 18.88
N THR A 109 -9.26 -12.91 19.75
CA THR A 109 -9.43 -14.32 19.41
C THR A 109 -10.92 -14.62 19.40
N ILE A 110 -11.46 -15.04 18.26
CA ILE A 110 -12.89 -15.33 18.09
C ILE A 110 -13.16 -16.80 18.45
N ILE A 111 -12.39 -17.71 17.85
CA ILE A 111 -12.36 -19.15 18.13
C ILE A 111 -10.93 -19.67 17.92
N PRO A 112 -10.56 -20.87 18.40
CA PRO A 112 -9.24 -21.44 18.13
C PRO A 112 -8.91 -21.46 16.63
N GLY A 113 -7.80 -20.83 16.25
CA GLY A 113 -7.39 -20.70 14.85
C GLY A 113 -8.04 -19.56 14.06
N VAL A 114 -8.93 -18.76 14.67
CA VAL A 114 -9.51 -17.55 14.08
C VAL A 114 -9.28 -16.36 15.01
N PHE A 115 -8.38 -15.48 14.60
CA PHE A 115 -7.96 -14.32 15.38
C PHE A 115 -7.63 -13.12 14.49
N ILE A 116 -7.56 -11.95 15.09
CA ILE A 116 -7.20 -10.69 14.44
C ILE A 116 -5.98 -10.12 15.17
N THR A 117 -4.93 -9.80 14.42
CA THR A 117 -3.72 -9.15 14.92
C THR A 117 -3.72 -7.64 14.63
N ALA A 118 -2.90 -6.89 15.35
CA ALA A 118 -2.70 -5.47 15.09
C ALA A 118 -2.23 -5.19 13.65
N ASP A 119 -1.28 -6.01 13.16
CA ASP A 119 -0.68 -5.83 11.83
C ASP A 119 -1.70 -6.06 10.70
N MET A 120 -2.65 -6.99 10.91
CA MET A 120 -3.76 -7.17 10.00
C MET A 120 -4.64 -5.93 9.91
N CYS A 121 -4.95 -5.28 11.03
CA CYS A 121 -5.72 -4.03 11.01
C CYS A 121 -4.96 -2.90 10.30
N MET A 122 -3.65 -2.81 10.53
CA MET A 122 -2.78 -1.78 9.93
C MET A 122 -2.64 -1.93 8.41
N SER A 123 -2.78 -3.14 7.87
CA SER A 123 -2.82 -3.37 6.42
C SER A 123 -4.23 -3.30 5.84
N LEU A 124 -5.23 -3.85 6.53
CA LEU A 124 -6.61 -3.94 6.04
C LEU A 124 -7.28 -2.57 5.92
N ILE A 125 -7.12 -1.69 6.92
CA ILE A 125 -7.77 -0.36 6.92
C ILE A 125 -7.34 0.48 5.70
N PRO A 126 -6.03 0.68 5.42
CA PRO A 126 -5.58 1.37 4.21
C PRO A 126 -6.07 0.72 2.92
N GLY A 127 -6.13 -0.63 2.88
CA GLY A 127 -6.65 -1.37 1.73
C GLY A 127 -8.11 -1.05 1.45
N LEU A 128 -8.97 -1.14 2.48
CA LEU A 128 -10.40 -0.82 2.38
C LEU A 128 -10.63 0.65 2.00
N LEU A 129 -9.89 1.58 2.62
CA LEU A 129 -9.95 3.00 2.26
C LEU A 129 -9.60 3.24 0.79
N SER A 130 -8.63 2.50 0.26
CA SER A 130 -8.25 2.61 -1.15
C SER A 130 -9.38 2.18 -2.07
N PHE A 131 -10.13 1.12 -1.75
CA PHE A 131 -11.31 0.72 -2.51
C PHE A 131 -12.44 1.75 -2.43
N VAL A 132 -12.71 2.29 -1.23
CA VAL A 132 -13.73 3.34 -1.06
C VAL A 132 -13.41 4.57 -1.91
N ILE A 133 -12.14 4.99 -1.94
CA ILE A 133 -11.69 6.11 -2.79
C ILE A 133 -11.83 5.75 -4.28
N ALA A 134 -11.47 4.52 -4.67
CA ALA A 134 -11.59 4.07 -6.05
C ALA A 134 -13.04 4.14 -6.55
N GLU A 135 -13.99 3.65 -5.74
CA GLU A 135 -15.41 3.67 -6.08
C GLU A 135 -15.96 5.09 -6.13
N SER A 136 -15.64 5.92 -5.12
CA SER A 136 -16.03 7.34 -5.10
C SER A 136 -15.54 8.09 -6.34
N PHE A 137 -14.36 7.74 -6.86
CA PHE A 137 -13.82 8.35 -8.08
C PHE A 137 -14.46 7.80 -9.34
N ARG A 138 -14.86 6.53 -9.36
CA ARG A 138 -15.63 5.94 -10.47
C ARG A 138 -16.97 6.65 -10.60
N ASP A 139 -17.73 6.74 -9.50
CA ASP A 139 -19.03 7.40 -9.49
C ASP A 139 -18.93 8.85 -9.97
N ALA A 140 -17.92 9.59 -9.51
CA ALA A 140 -17.69 10.98 -9.92
C ALA A 140 -17.34 11.12 -11.42
N ILE A 141 -16.66 10.14 -12.02
CA ILE A 141 -16.37 10.11 -13.45
C ILE A 141 -17.65 9.83 -14.22
N ASP A 142 -18.40 8.81 -13.82
CA ASP A 142 -19.60 8.35 -14.51
C ASP A 142 -20.70 9.44 -14.51
N ILE A 143 -20.90 10.14 -13.39
CA ILE A 143 -21.82 11.31 -13.30
C ILE A 143 -21.42 12.41 -14.27
N LYS A 144 -20.11 12.66 -14.42
CA LYS A 144 -19.62 13.69 -15.33
C LYS A 144 -19.88 13.30 -16.78
N GLU A 145 -19.58 12.05 -17.14
CA GLU A 145 -19.80 11.54 -18.50
C GLU A 145 -21.29 11.53 -18.87
N GLU A 146 -22.18 11.15 -17.95
CA GLU A 146 -23.63 11.20 -18.17
C GLU A 146 -24.16 12.63 -18.39
N ASN A 147 -23.68 13.58 -17.59
CA ASN A 147 -24.07 14.98 -17.72
C ASN A 147 -23.53 15.63 -19.00
N ASP A 148 -22.30 15.27 -19.42
CA ASP A 148 -21.71 15.73 -20.69
C ASP A 148 -22.44 15.15 -21.92
N LEU A 149 -23.14 14.01 -21.79
CA LEU A 149 -23.96 13.39 -22.85
C LEU A 149 -25.38 13.96 -22.97
N THR A 150 -25.86 14.67 -21.95
CA THR A 150 -27.26 15.13 -21.86
C THR A 150 -27.45 16.59 -22.32
N ILE A 151 -26.36 17.35 -22.51
CA ILE A 151 -26.35 18.75 -22.99
C ILE A 151 -26.10 18.79 -24.50
#